data_AF-A0A2N2GI77-F1
#
_entry.id   AF-A0A2N2GI77-F1
#
_cell.length_a   1.000
_cell.length_b   1.000
_cell.length_c   1.000
_cell.angle_alpha   90.00
_cell.angle_beta   90.00
_cell.angle_gamma   90.00
#
_symmetry.space_group_name_H-M   'P 1'
#
loop_
_entity.id
_entity.type
_entity.pdbx_description
1 polymer ?
#
loop_
_entity_poly.entity_id
_entity_poly.type
_entity_poly.pdbx_seq_one_letter_code
_entity_poly.pdbx_strand_id
1 'polypeptide(L)'
;AAMVGGLSMQLPVWDRRSEARDLISAQIRTVERDLAAQEFLLEQQTARKLAEFGRHREELVMLEKTVLPEIEANIALFREGFRLGKFTLLEMLDSQKALYELRERILAGRLALQTSILELEFLTGFRLEQ
;
A
#
# COMPACT_ATOMS: atom_id res chain seq x y z
N ALA A 1 52.90 -63.71 -22.80
CA ALA A 1 52.52 -62.88 -21.64
C ALA A 1 51.04 -62.58 -21.75
N ALA A 2 50.22 -63.02 -20.80
CA ALA A 2 48.79 -62.70 -20.76
C ALA A 2 48.57 -61.70 -19.62
N MET A 3 48.12 -60.49 -19.95
CA MET A 3 47.67 -59.50 -18.97
C MET A 3 46.16 -59.62 -18.84
N VAL A 4 45.70 -60.00 -17.65
CA VAL A 4 44.29 -59.92 -17.28
C VAL A 4 44.09 -58.59 -16.56
N GLY A 5 43.40 -57.65 -17.21
CA GLY A 5 42.93 -56.42 -16.58
C GLY A 5 41.49 -56.59 -16.14
N GLY A 6 41.24 -56.55 -14.83
CA GLY A 6 39.87 -56.53 -14.28
C GLY A 6 39.43 -55.11 -13.99
N LEU A 7 38.33 -54.65 -14.62
CA LEU A 7 37.60 -53.48 -14.11
C LEU A 7 36.73 -53.92 -12.93
N SER A 8 36.95 -53.35 -11.75
CA SER A 8 36.03 -53.49 -10.62
C SER A 8 35.06 -52.31 -10.61
N MET A 9 33.77 -52.60 -10.60
CA MET A 9 32.71 -51.60 -10.47
C MET A 9 31.90 -51.97 -9.22
N GLN A 10 31.93 -51.12 -8.19
CA GLN A 10 31.22 -51.36 -6.94
C GLN A 10 29.73 -51.07 -7.15
N LEU A 11 28.90 -52.11 -7.19
CA LEU A 11 27.44 -51.99 -7.18
C LEU A 11 26.98 -51.84 -5.73
N PRO A 12 26.42 -50.68 -5.32
CA PRO A 12 25.89 -50.51 -3.98
C PRO A 12 24.62 -51.34 -3.78
N VAL A 13 24.63 -52.21 -2.77
CA VAL A 13 23.52 -53.13 -2.44
C VAL A 13 22.33 -52.45 -1.74
N TRP A 14 22.48 -51.17 -1.33
CA TRP A 14 21.46 -50.35 -0.67
C TRP A 14 21.26 -49.02 -1.43
N ASP A 15 20.02 -48.73 -1.84
CA ASP A 15 19.67 -47.52 -2.60
C ASP A 15 19.60 -46.26 -1.71
N ARG A 16 20.76 -45.76 -1.27
CA ARG A 16 20.89 -44.45 -0.60
C ARG A 16 20.51 -43.26 -1.51
N ARG A 17 20.29 -43.49 -2.81
CA ARG A 17 19.86 -42.43 -3.75
C ARG A 17 18.35 -42.16 -3.61
N SER A 18 17.57 -43.08 -3.05
CA SER A 18 16.16 -42.85 -2.72
C SER A 18 16.00 -41.76 -1.65
N GLU A 19 16.71 -41.87 -0.53
CA GLU A 19 16.73 -40.86 0.55
C GLU A 19 17.18 -39.48 0.04
N ALA A 20 18.24 -39.44 -0.78
CA ALA A 20 18.71 -38.19 -1.38
C ALA A 20 17.68 -37.56 -2.33
N ARG A 21 16.96 -38.38 -3.12
CA ARG A 21 15.85 -37.91 -3.98
C ARG A 21 14.67 -37.41 -3.15
N ASP A 22 14.33 -38.10 -2.06
CA ASP A 22 13.23 -37.70 -1.18
C ASP A 22 13.53 -36.36 -0.50
N LEU A 23 14.76 -36.15 -0.04
CA LEU A 23 15.25 -34.88 0.49
C LEU A 23 15.17 -33.75 -0.54
N ILE A 24 15.64 -33.97 -1.77
CA ILE A 24 15.54 -32.98 -2.85
C ILE A 24 14.07 -32.69 -3.17
N SER A 25 13.21 -33.71 -3.24
CA SER A 25 11.78 -33.53 -3.49
C SER A 25 11.10 -32.73 -2.38
N ALA A 26 11.51 -32.93 -1.12
CA ALA A 26 11.02 -32.17 0.02
C ALA A 26 11.47 -30.71 -0.05
N GLN A 27 12.73 -30.45 -0.43
CA GLN A 27 13.24 -29.10 -0.64
C GLN A 27 12.49 -28.37 -1.76
N ILE A 28 12.23 -29.03 -2.89
CA ILE A 28 11.43 -28.46 -3.99
C ILE A 28 10.03 -28.09 -3.49
N ARG A 29 9.34 -29.00 -2.78
CA ARG A 29 8.01 -28.73 -2.22
C ARG A 29 8.02 -27.56 -1.23
N THR A 30 9.08 -27.41 -0.44
CA THR A 30 9.22 -26.26 0.46
C THR A 30 9.37 -24.96 -0.32
N VAL A 31 10.25 -24.92 -1.33
CA VAL A 31 10.45 -23.74 -2.17
C VAL A 31 9.16 -23.36 -2.93
N GLU A 32 8.43 -24.34 -3.47
CA GLU A 32 7.14 -24.11 -4.14
C GLU A 32 6.10 -23.53 -3.17
N ARG A 33 6.06 -24.01 -1.93
CA ARG A 33 5.18 -23.48 -0.88
C ARG A 33 5.56 -22.07 -0.48
N ASP A 34 6.85 -21.80 -0.33
CA ASP A 34 7.35 -20.48 0.02
C ASP A 34 7.04 -19.47 -1.09
N LEU A 35 7.18 -19.87 -2.36
CA LEU A 35 6.80 -19.05 -3.52
C LEU A 35 5.29 -18.73 -3.51
N ALA A 36 4.44 -19.75 -3.38
CA ALA A 36 2.99 -19.55 -3.35
C ALA A 36 2.54 -18.67 -2.18
N ALA A 37 3.21 -18.80 -1.01
CA ALA A 37 2.95 -17.93 0.13
C ALA A 37 3.37 -16.48 -0.15
N GLN A 38 4.52 -16.25 -0.80
CA GLN A 38 4.97 -14.92 -1.18
C GLN A 38 4.06 -14.25 -2.21
N GLU A 39 3.61 -14.99 -3.23
CA GLU A 39 2.65 -14.50 -4.22
C GLU A 39 1.34 -14.06 -3.56
N PHE A 40 0.79 -14.90 -2.67
CA PHE A 40 -0.42 -14.57 -1.92
C PHE A 40 -0.25 -13.32 -1.03
N LEU A 41 0.90 -13.18 -0.36
CA LEU A 41 1.20 -12.01 0.47
C LEU A 41 1.31 -10.74 -0.38
N LEU A 42 1.94 -10.81 -1.55
CA LEU A 42 2.07 -9.69 -2.47
C LEU A 42 0.70 -9.25 -3.02
N GLU A 43 -0.15 -10.20 -3.41
CA GLU A 43 -1.53 -9.92 -3.83
C GLU A 43 -2.32 -9.23 -2.72
N GLN A 44 -2.24 -9.75 -1.49
CA GLN A 44 -2.94 -9.16 -0.35
C GLN A 44 -2.42 -7.75 -0.04
N GLN A 45 -1.10 -7.52 -0.06
CA GLN A 45 -0.50 -6.21 0.18
C GLN A 45 -0.97 -5.20 -0.87
N THR A 46 -0.91 -5.58 -2.14
CA THR A 46 -1.38 -4.75 -3.25
C THR A 46 -2.86 -4.39 -3.12
N ALA A 47 -3.72 -5.38 -2.83
CA ALA A 47 -5.15 -5.17 -2.65
C ALA A 47 -5.47 -4.20 -1.50
N ARG A 48 -4.76 -4.32 -0.37
CA ARG A 48 -4.91 -3.41 0.78
C ARG A 48 -4.51 -1.99 0.42
N LYS A 49 -3.37 -1.82 -0.26
CA LYS A 49 -2.87 -0.51 -0.67
C LYS A 49 -3.77 0.16 -1.69
N LEU A 50 -4.38 -0.61 -2.60
CA LEU A 50 -5.36 -0.09 -3.54
C LEU A 50 -6.62 0.41 -2.84
N ALA A 51 -7.09 -0.32 -1.82
CA ALA A 51 -8.21 0.12 -1.00
C ALA A 51 -7.88 1.37 -0.18
N GLU A 52 -6.66 1.49 0.36
CA GLU A 52 -6.16 2.70 1.04
C GLU A 52 -6.15 3.91 0.10
N PHE A 53 -5.59 3.76 -1.09
CA PHE A 53 -5.61 4.78 -2.14
C PHE A 53 -7.04 5.26 -2.45
N GLY A 54 -7.98 4.32 -2.63
CA GLY A 54 -9.38 4.64 -2.89
C GLY A 54 -9.99 5.50 -1.77
N ARG A 55 -9.77 5.12 -0.51
CA ARG A 55 -10.25 5.88 0.65
C ARG A 55 -9.65 7.29 0.73
N HIS A 56 -8.33 7.42 0.55
CA HIS A 56 -7.67 8.73 0.58
C HIS A 56 -8.18 9.65 -0.53
N ARG A 57 -8.42 9.10 -1.72
CA ARG A 57 -8.98 9.84 -2.85
C ARG A 57 -10.41 10.30 -2.55
N GLU A 58 -11.27 9.42 -2.06
CA GLU A 58 -12.65 9.76 -1.72
C GLU A 58 -12.73 10.81 -0.61
N GLU A 59 -11.93 10.67 0.44
CA GLU A 59 -11.85 11.65 1.52
C GLU A 59 -11.41 13.02 0.99
N LEU A 60 -10.36 13.07 0.17
CA LEU A 60 -9.87 14.32 -0.38
C LEU A 60 -10.93 15.00 -1.27
N VAL A 61 -11.60 14.22 -2.13
CA VAL A 61 -12.70 14.73 -2.97
C VAL A 61 -13.83 15.29 -2.11
N MET A 62 -14.22 14.59 -1.03
CA MET A 62 -15.25 15.05 -0.12
C MET A 62 -14.88 16.38 0.56
N LEU A 63 -13.64 16.49 1.06
CA LEU A 63 -13.13 17.72 1.69
C LEU A 63 -13.10 18.89 0.70
N GLU A 64 -12.62 18.67 -0.52
CA GLU A 64 -12.47 19.73 -1.53
C GLU A 64 -13.79 20.14 -2.20
N LYS A 65 -14.70 19.19 -2.44
CA LYS A 65 -15.93 19.44 -3.21
C LYS A 65 -17.15 19.74 -2.34
N THR A 66 -17.13 19.36 -1.07
CA THR A 66 -18.27 19.51 -0.17
C THR A 66 -17.93 20.43 1.00
N VAL A 67 -16.95 20.05 1.81
CA VAL A 67 -16.68 20.74 3.10
C VAL A 67 -16.06 22.12 2.89
N LEU A 68 -15.10 22.24 1.95
CA LEU A 68 -14.43 23.52 1.70
C LEU A 68 -15.41 24.61 1.22
N PRO A 69 -16.26 24.37 0.20
CA PRO A 69 -17.29 25.33 -0.18
C PRO A 69 -18.25 25.71 0.96
N GLU A 70 -18.64 24.75 1.79
CA GLU A 70 -19.52 25.00 2.94
C GLU A 70 -18.88 25.93 3.98
N ILE A 71 -17.61 25.68 4.33
CA ILE A 71 -16.87 26.55 5.27
C ILE A 71 -16.67 27.95 4.67
N GLU A 72 -16.32 28.06 3.38
CA GLU A 72 -16.15 29.34 2.71
C GLU A 72 -17.45 30.15 2.68
N ALA A 73 -18.58 29.51 2.40
CA ALA A 73 -19.90 30.13 2.47
C ALA A 73 -20.23 30.59 3.90
N ASN A 74 -19.91 29.77 4.90
CA ASN A 74 -20.14 30.13 6.30
C ASN A 74 -19.32 31.36 6.72
N ILE A 75 -18.04 31.43 6.36
CA ILE A 75 -17.19 32.60 6.61
C ILE A 75 -17.77 33.86 5.96
N ALA A 76 -18.30 33.75 4.75
CA ALA A 76 -18.94 34.89 4.08
C ALA A 76 -20.17 35.39 4.87
N LEU A 77 -20.98 34.48 5.42
CA LEU A 77 -22.12 34.81 6.29
C LEU A 77 -21.66 35.46 7.61
N PHE A 78 -20.64 34.90 8.26
CA PHE A 78 -20.07 35.47 9.49
C PHE A 78 -19.50 36.86 9.27
N ARG A 79 -18.81 37.09 8.14
CA ARG A 79 -18.27 38.41 7.78
C ARG A 79 -19.38 39.45 7.61
N GLU A 80 -20.45 39.10 6.92
CA GLU A 80 -21.57 40.00 6.72
C GLU A 80 -22.35 40.24 8.02
N GLY A 81 -22.59 39.19 8.81
CA GLY A 81 -23.22 39.34 10.12
C GLY A 81 -22.37 40.15 11.10
N PHE A 82 -21.04 40.02 11.07
CA PHE A 82 -20.13 40.88 11.85
C PHE A 82 -20.26 42.36 11.44
N ARG A 83 -20.28 42.64 10.13
CA ARG A 83 -20.48 44.00 9.60
C ARG A 83 -21.82 44.61 10.04
N LEU A 84 -22.84 43.78 10.21
CA LEU A 84 -24.17 44.16 10.70
C LEU A 84 -24.30 44.14 12.24
N GLY A 85 -23.22 43.82 12.98
CA GLY A 85 -23.22 43.70 14.44
C GLY A 85 -23.94 42.47 14.99
N LYS A 86 -24.29 41.50 14.15
CA LYS A 86 -24.97 40.25 14.51
C LYS A 86 -24.04 39.14 15.00
N PHE A 87 -22.76 39.21 14.66
CA PHE A 87 -21.72 38.31 15.18
C PHE A 87 -20.59 39.10 15.81
N THR A 88 -19.94 38.50 16.80
CA THR A 88 -18.77 39.02 17.48
C THR A 88 -17.49 38.75 16.69
N LEU A 89 -16.41 39.47 17.02
CA LEU A 89 -15.10 39.22 16.44
C LEU A 89 -14.58 37.80 16.74
N LEU A 90 -14.90 37.28 17.94
CA LEU A 90 -14.45 35.94 18.34
C LEU A 90 -15.08 34.86 17.46
N GLU A 91 -16.39 34.94 17.20
CA GLU A 91 -17.09 33.99 16.31
C GLU A 91 -16.55 34.04 14.87
N MET A 92 -16.17 35.23 14.38
CA MET A 92 -15.51 35.38 13.08
C MET A 92 -14.12 34.72 13.06
N LEU A 93 -13.36 34.82 14.15
CA LEU A 93 -12.04 34.19 14.26
C LEU A 93 -12.16 32.66 14.37
N ASP A 94 -13.15 32.15 15.11
CA ASP A 94 -13.42 30.71 15.19
C ASP A 94 -13.79 30.12 13.82
N SER A 95 -14.61 30.83 13.04
CA SER A 95 -14.94 30.41 11.67
C SER A 95 -13.70 30.40 10.75
N GLN A 96 -12.83 31.41 10.86
CA GLN A 96 -11.56 31.43 10.12
C GLN A 96 -10.61 30.31 10.55
N LYS A 97 -10.56 30.00 11.86
CA LYS A 97 -9.77 28.89 12.39
C LYS A 97 -10.21 27.56 11.76
N ALA A 98 -11.51 27.32 11.66
CA ALA A 98 -12.05 26.12 11.01
C ALA A 98 -11.60 26.01 9.53
N LEU A 99 -11.49 27.11 8.79
CA LEU A 99 -10.95 27.10 7.43
C LEU A 99 -9.46 26.74 7.39
N TYR A 100 -8.67 27.23 8.34
CA TYR A 100 -7.25 26.87 8.42
C TYR A 100 -7.08 25.37 8.74
N GLU A 101 -7.80 24.86 9.73
CA GLU A 101 -7.79 23.43 10.08
C GLU A 101 -8.22 22.56 8.89
N LEU A 102 -9.25 22.98 8.14
CA LEU A 102 -9.67 22.26 6.93
C LEU A 102 -8.59 22.26 5.85
N ARG A 103 -7.90 23.40 5.63
CA ARG A 103 -6.82 23.50 4.64
C ARG A 103 -5.64 22.61 5.01
N GLU A 104 -5.28 22.54 6.29
CA GLU A 104 -4.26 21.62 6.78
C GLU A 104 -4.66 20.16 6.51
N ARG A 105 -5.93 19.80 6.77
CA ARG A 105 -6.44 18.46 6.49
C ARG A 105 -6.43 18.12 5.00
N ILE A 106 -6.79 19.06 4.12
CA ILE A 106 -6.71 18.88 2.67
C ILE A 106 -5.26 18.65 2.24
N LEU A 107 -4.31 19.44 2.76
CA LEU A 107 -2.90 19.28 2.45
C LEU A 107 -2.37 17.92 2.90
N ALA A 108 -2.70 17.50 4.12
CA ALA A 108 -2.34 16.18 4.63
C ALA A 108 -2.97 15.06 3.80
N GLY A 109 -4.23 15.20 3.38
CA GLY A 109 -4.91 14.24 2.52
C GLY A 109 -4.27 14.11 1.14
N ARG A 110 -3.84 15.24 0.54
CA ARG A 110 -3.08 15.24 -0.74
C ARG A 110 -1.74 14.51 -0.59
N LEU A 111 -1.03 14.75 0.50
CA LEU A 111 0.23 14.06 0.79
C LEU A 111 -0.02 12.55 0.95
N ALA A 112 -1.01 12.15 1.74
CA ALA A 112 -1.37 10.74 1.92
C ALA A 112 -1.73 10.06 0.59
N LEU A 113 -2.48 10.74 -0.28
CA LEU A 113 -2.80 10.24 -1.61
C LEU A 113 -1.53 10.01 -2.45
N GLN A 114 -0.63 11.00 -2.50
CA GLN A 114 0.64 10.88 -3.23
C GLN A 114 1.51 9.75 -2.67
N THR A 115 1.62 9.62 -1.35
CA THR A 115 2.33 8.51 -0.71
C THR A 115 1.72 7.17 -1.09
N SER A 116 0.38 7.04 -1.09
CA SER A 116 -0.29 5.79 -1.49
C SER A 116 -0.05 5.40 -2.95
N ILE A 117 0.08 6.39 -3.85
CA ILE A 117 0.46 6.15 -5.24
C ILE A 117 1.88 5.58 -5.30
N LEU A 118 2.84 6.21 -4.63
CA LEU A 118 4.23 5.76 -4.62
C LEU A 118 4.37 4.34 -4.02
N GLU A 119 3.61 4.02 -2.97
CA GLU A 119 3.58 2.68 -2.39
C GLU A 119 3.02 1.64 -3.38
N LEU A 120 1.98 1.99 -4.14
CA LEU A 120 1.44 1.12 -5.18
C LEU A 120 2.42 0.93 -6.34
N GLU A 121 3.12 1.98 -6.77
CA GLU A 121 4.16 1.89 -7.80
C GLU A 121 5.31 0.98 -7.34
N PHE A 122 5.73 1.11 -6.08
CA PHE A 122 6.76 0.27 -5.48
C PHE A 122 6.35 -1.21 -5.45
N LEU A 123 5.10 -1.53 -5.07
CA LEU A 123 4.62 -2.92 -4.97
C LEU A 123 4.35 -3.56 -6.34
N THR A 124 3.83 -2.78 -7.29
CA THR A 124 3.43 -3.30 -8.61
C THR A 124 4.58 -3.27 -9.61
N GLY A 125 5.62 -2.47 -9.38
CA GLY A 125 6.72 -2.25 -10.32
C GLY A 125 6.33 -1.45 -11.56
N PHE A 126 5.09 -0.96 -11.63
CA PHE A 126 4.60 -0.11 -12.71
C PHE A 126 4.43 1.32 -12.21
N ARG A 127 4.85 2.29 -13.04
CA ARG A 127 4.55 3.70 -12.79
C ARG A 127 3.07 3.96 -13.10
N LEU A 128 2.36 4.55 -12.14
CA LEU A 128 0.95 4.92 -12.22
C LEU A 128 0.75 6.38 -12.66
N GLU A 129 1.83 7.16 -12.83
CA GLU A 129 1.79 8.51 -13.39
C GLU A 129 1.44 8.51 -14.90
N GLN A 130 0.26 9.06 -15.23
CA GLN A 130 0.00 9.93 -16.39
C GLN A 130 -1.00 11.04 -16.02
#